data_AF-A0AAJ6GXC5-F1
#
_entry.id   AF-A0AAJ6GXC5-F1
#
_cell.length_a   1.000
_cell.length_b   1.000
_cell.length_c   1.000
_cell.angle_alpha   90.00
_cell.angle_beta   90.00
_cell.angle_gamma   90.00
#
_symmetry.space_group_name_H-M   'P 1'
#
loop_
_entity.id
_entity.type
_entity.pdbx_description
1 polymer ?
#
loop_
_entity_poly.entity_id
_entity_poly.type
_entity_poly.pdbx_seq_one_letter_code
_entity_poly.pdbx_strand_id
1 'polypeptide(L)'
;MEIESKKFTCCITYPRQWHPGLTAKVRWTTSSGIPGIRSEPVWHEKVVPIERYEKPGTTLNVHFLPEGKVRLLIWNGAAGSKGYKGPDAPVKPDNWPPLPPPPILPDAKSEHTDAEHQP
;
A
#
# COMPACT_ATOMS: atom_id res chain seq x y z
N MET A 1 22.53 6.29 21.35
CA MET A 1 21.24 6.70 20.72
C MET A 1 20.63 5.42 20.18
N GLU A 2 19.65 4.85 20.89
CA GLU A 2 19.01 3.57 20.53
C GLU A 2 18.23 3.72 19.23
N ILE A 3 18.59 2.95 18.21
CA ILE A 3 17.74 2.78 17.02
C ILE A 3 16.72 1.71 17.36
N GLU A 4 15.60 2.12 17.96
CA GLU A 4 14.41 1.26 18.00
C GLU A 4 13.91 1.04 16.57
N SER A 5 14.15 -0.15 16.03
CA SER A 5 13.48 -0.61 14.81
C SER A 5 12.00 -0.82 15.12
N LYS A 6 11.20 0.24 15.03
CA LYS A 6 9.74 0.15 15.12
C LYS A 6 9.23 -0.69 13.95
N LYS A 7 8.93 -1.96 14.21
CA LYS A 7 8.15 -2.80 13.31
C LYS A 7 6.77 -2.17 13.16
N PHE A 8 6.47 -1.64 11.97
CA PHE A 8 5.12 -1.18 11.65
C PHE A 8 4.23 -2.41 11.43
N THR A 9 3.49 -2.83 12.45
CA THR A 9 2.42 -3.81 12.29
C THR A 9 1.15 -3.08 11.91
N CYS A 10 0.75 -3.15 10.64
CA CYS A 10 -0.54 -2.65 10.18
C CYS A 10 -1.64 -3.62 10.65
N CYS A 11 -2.29 -3.31 11.77
CA CYS A 11 -3.46 -4.05 12.24
C CYS A 11 -4.74 -3.35 11.76
N ILE A 12 -5.65 -4.10 11.15
CA ILE A 12 -7.01 -3.64 10.87
C ILE A 12 -7.98 -4.35 11.82
N THR A 13 -8.86 -3.59 12.47
CA THR A 13 -9.94 -4.16 13.30
C THR A 13 -11.25 -4.06 12.53
N TYR A 14 -11.90 -5.21 12.33
CA TYR A 14 -13.19 -5.29 11.64
C TYR A 14 -14.03 -6.45 12.22
N PRO A 15 -15.37 -6.44 12.04
CA PRO A 15 -16.23 -7.46 12.60
C PRO A 15 -15.89 -8.86 12.10
N ARG A 16 -15.95 -9.88 12.97
CA ARG A 16 -15.73 -11.28 12.55
C ARG A 16 -16.81 -11.76 11.56
N GLN A 17 -18.04 -11.30 11.72
CA GLN A 17 -19.15 -11.60 10.82
C GLN A 17 -19.55 -10.32 10.09
N TRP A 18 -19.70 -10.41 8.77
CA TRP A 18 -20.20 -9.29 7.98
C TRP A 18 -21.68 -9.03 8.29
N HIS A 19 -22.10 -7.76 8.25
CA HIS A 19 -23.51 -7.36 8.34
C HIS A 19 -23.84 -6.26 7.32
N PRO A 20 -25.13 -6.12 6.92
CA PRO A 20 -25.57 -5.00 6.09
C PRO A 20 -25.24 -3.66 6.75
N GLY A 21 -24.78 -2.69 5.96
CA GLY A 21 -24.39 -1.36 6.45
C GLY A 21 -22.98 -1.27 7.03
N LEU A 22 -22.17 -2.35 6.99
CA LEU A 22 -20.76 -2.26 7.37
C LEU A 22 -19.98 -1.38 6.38
N THR A 23 -19.49 -0.24 6.85
CA THR A 23 -18.74 0.74 6.05
C THR A 23 -17.43 1.15 6.73
N ALA A 24 -16.47 1.64 5.95
CA ALA A 24 -15.31 2.36 6.48
C ALA A 24 -15.17 3.72 5.81
N LYS A 25 -14.62 4.70 6.54
CA LYS A 25 -14.19 5.98 5.99
C LYS A 25 -12.78 5.82 5.41
N VAL A 26 -12.64 6.09 4.12
CA VAL A 26 -11.37 6.05 3.40
C VAL A 26 -10.94 7.48 3.10
N ARG A 27 -9.70 7.83 3.47
CA ARG A 27 -9.07 9.12 3.16
C ARG A 27 -7.80 8.86 2.38
N TRP A 28 -7.60 9.57 1.28
CA TRP A 28 -6.41 9.43 0.44
C TRP A 28 -6.04 10.75 -0.21
N THR A 29 -4.79 10.84 -0.66
CA THR A 29 -4.31 11.96 -1.48
C THR A 29 -3.90 11.47 -2.85
N THR A 30 -4.15 12.28 -3.87
CA THR A 30 -3.58 12.07 -5.21
C THR A 30 -2.52 13.12 -5.49
N SER A 31 -1.35 12.68 -5.95
CA SER A 31 -0.28 13.54 -6.47
C SER A 31 0.26 12.95 -7.77
N SER A 32 0.83 13.80 -8.61
CA SER A 32 1.58 13.36 -9.80
C SER A 32 2.85 12.61 -9.38
N GLY A 33 3.06 11.43 -9.97
CA GLY A 33 4.32 10.69 -9.88
C GLY A 33 5.30 11.04 -11.00
N ILE A 34 4.96 11.99 -11.88
CA ILE A 34 5.82 12.39 -13.00
C ILE A 34 6.98 13.23 -12.44
N PRO A 35 8.25 12.82 -12.65
CA PRO A 35 9.41 13.60 -12.22
C PRO A 35 9.37 15.02 -12.78
N GLY A 36 9.60 16.02 -11.93
CA GLY A 36 9.57 17.43 -12.31
C GLY A 36 8.19 18.10 -12.27
N ILE A 37 7.10 17.34 -12.20
CA ILE A 37 5.75 17.87 -11.99
C ILE A 37 5.41 17.76 -10.50
N ARG A 38 5.78 18.79 -9.72
CA ARG A 38 5.25 18.94 -8.36
C ARG A 38 3.78 19.35 -8.47
N SER A 39 2.91 18.57 -7.87
CA SER A 39 1.49 18.90 -7.71
C SER A 39 1.18 18.90 -6.23
N GLU A 40 0.39 19.88 -5.77
CA GLU A 40 -0.09 19.84 -4.39
C GLU A 40 -0.95 18.57 -4.19
N PRO A 41 -0.84 17.91 -3.02
CA PRO A 41 -1.66 16.76 -2.73
C PRO A 41 -3.14 17.16 -2.69
N VAL A 42 -3.94 16.56 -3.56
CA VAL A 42 -5.40 16.74 -3.54
C VAL A 42 -5.97 15.69 -2.59
N TRP A 43 -6.63 16.16 -1.53
CA TRP A 43 -7.27 15.29 -0.53
C TRP A 43 -8.65 14.81 -1.00
N HIS A 44 -8.93 13.55 -0.71
CA HIS A 44 -10.21 12.90 -0.96
C HIS A 44 -10.67 12.15 0.29
N GLU A 45 -11.98 12.07 0.47
CA GLU A 45 -12.60 11.27 1.52
C GLU A 45 -13.88 10.60 0.99
N LYS A 46 -14.12 9.36 1.39
CA LYS A 46 -15.36 8.64 1.04
C LYS A 46 -15.73 7.62 2.11
N VAL A 47 -17.02 7.53 2.44
CA VAL A 47 -17.56 6.40 3.21
C VAL A 47 -17.88 5.30 2.21
N VAL A 48 -17.27 4.13 2.39
CA VAL A 48 -17.30 3.02 1.43
C VAL A 48 -17.81 1.77 2.14
N PRO A 49 -18.78 1.03 1.57
CA PRO A 49 -19.18 -0.26 2.11
C PRO A 49 -18.05 -1.27 2.02
N ILE A 50 -17.86 -2.05 3.08
CA ILE A 50 -16.98 -3.22 3.05
C ILE A 50 -17.77 -4.34 2.37
N GLU A 51 -17.20 -4.92 1.33
CA GLU A 51 -17.85 -6.03 0.62
C GLU A 51 -18.07 -7.24 1.51
N ARG A 52 -19.13 -8.00 1.19
CA ARG A 52 -19.49 -9.18 1.96
C ARG A 52 -18.34 -10.19 1.98
N TYR A 53 -17.91 -10.55 3.18
CA TYR A 53 -17.01 -11.65 3.44
C TYR A 53 -17.71 -12.74 4.26
N GLU A 54 -17.56 -13.98 3.84
CA GLU A 54 -18.10 -15.16 4.54
C GLU A 54 -17.14 -15.66 5.62
N LYS A 55 -15.83 -15.51 5.36
CA LYS A 55 -14.75 -15.90 6.27
C LYS A 55 -13.89 -14.68 6.53
N PRO A 56 -13.44 -14.47 7.78
CA PRO A 56 -12.44 -13.46 8.08
C PRO A 56 -11.20 -13.68 7.22
N GLY A 57 -10.65 -12.59 6.70
CA GLY A 57 -9.36 -12.57 6.02
C GLY A 57 -8.28 -11.85 6.83
N THR A 58 -7.04 -11.90 6.37
CA THR A 58 -5.90 -11.20 6.98
C THR A 58 -5.67 -9.82 6.38
N THR A 59 -6.26 -9.53 5.22
CA THR A 59 -5.91 -8.36 4.42
C THR A 59 -7.16 -7.60 3.98
N LEU A 60 -7.15 -6.29 4.19
CA LEU A 60 -8.07 -5.36 3.54
C LEU A 60 -7.41 -4.85 2.26
N ASN A 61 -7.99 -5.21 1.13
CA ASN A 61 -7.64 -4.67 -0.17
C ASN A 61 -8.44 -3.38 -0.38
N VAL A 62 -7.73 -2.29 -0.68
CA VAL A 62 -8.33 -0.98 -1.02
C VAL A 62 -8.04 -0.72 -2.49
N HIS A 63 -9.10 -0.62 -3.29
CA HIS A 63 -8.98 -0.34 -4.71
C HIS A 63 -9.46 1.06 -5.04
N PHE A 64 -8.55 1.90 -5.54
CA PHE A 64 -8.88 3.17 -6.17
C PHE A 64 -9.10 2.92 -7.65
N LEU A 65 -10.35 2.99 -8.08
CA LEU A 65 -10.81 2.74 -9.44
C LEU A 65 -10.98 4.07 -10.20
N PRO A 66 -11.07 4.01 -11.54
CA PRO A 66 -11.42 5.19 -12.35
C PRO A 66 -12.68 5.89 -11.83
N GLU A 67 -12.77 7.20 -12.13
CA GLU A 67 -13.91 8.06 -11.72
C GLU A 67 -14.07 8.20 -10.19
N GLY A 68 -13.02 7.98 -9.40
CA GLY A 68 -13.08 8.12 -7.94
C GLY A 68 -13.92 7.05 -7.24
N LYS A 69 -14.13 5.90 -7.91
CA LYS A 69 -14.74 4.71 -7.30
C LYS A 69 -13.73 4.07 -6.35
N VAL A 70 -14.19 3.65 -5.18
CA VAL A 70 -13.37 2.96 -4.18
C VAL A 70 -14.06 1.68 -3.76
N ARG A 71 -13.33 0.57 -3.73
CA ARG A 71 -13.83 -0.72 -3.22
C ARG A 71 -12.97 -1.20 -2.06
N LEU A 72 -13.64 -1.78 -1.06
CA LEU A 72 -13.03 -2.37 0.13
C LEU A 72 -13.34 -3.87 0.17
N LEU A 73 -12.30 -4.69 0.09
CA LEU A 73 -12.43 -6.14 -0.01
C LEU A 73 -11.56 -6.84 1.04
N ILE A 74 -12.18 -7.61 1.92
CA ILE A 74 -11.46 -8.51 2.83
C ILE A 74 -11.15 -9.82 2.10
N TRP A 75 -9.87 -10.08 1.83
CA TRP A 75 -9.43 -11.26 1.10
C TRP A 75 -7.95 -11.55 1.38
N ASN A 76 -7.55 -12.83 1.48
CA ASN A 76 -6.17 -13.21 1.86
C ASN A 76 -5.13 -13.06 0.75
N GLY A 77 -5.57 -12.89 -0.49
CA GLY A 77 -4.72 -12.60 -1.66
C GLY A 77 -4.88 -11.17 -2.18
N ALA A 78 -4.27 -10.91 -3.33
CA ALA A 78 -4.33 -9.66 -4.08
C ALA A 78 -4.72 -9.91 -5.56
N ALA A 79 -4.78 -8.85 -6.36
CA ALA A 79 -5.01 -8.95 -7.80
C ALA A 79 -4.05 -9.98 -8.45
N GLY A 80 -4.59 -10.86 -9.30
CA GLY A 80 -3.87 -11.98 -9.91
C GLY A 80 -3.81 -13.26 -9.07
N SER A 81 -4.22 -13.25 -7.79
CA SER A 81 -4.33 -14.48 -6.99
C SER A 81 -5.56 -15.31 -7.38
N LYS A 82 -5.44 -16.65 -7.30
CA LYS A 82 -6.55 -17.57 -7.62
C LYS A 82 -7.78 -17.27 -6.76
N GLY A 83 -8.91 -17.02 -7.41
CA GLY A 83 -10.19 -16.75 -6.74
C GLY A 83 -10.35 -15.33 -6.19
N TYR A 84 -9.41 -14.41 -6.49
CA TYR A 84 -9.54 -13.01 -6.13
C TYR A 84 -10.84 -12.40 -6.67
N LYS A 85 -11.57 -11.69 -5.81
CA LYS A 85 -12.87 -11.07 -6.13
C LYS A 85 -12.78 -9.56 -6.40
N GLY A 86 -11.58 -8.99 -6.25
CA GLY A 86 -11.31 -7.60 -6.57
C GLY A 86 -11.10 -7.39 -8.07
N PRO A 87 -10.95 -6.14 -8.51
CA PRO A 87 -10.55 -5.82 -9.87
C PRO A 87 -9.17 -6.40 -10.21
N ASP A 88 -8.93 -6.63 -11.50
CA ASP A 88 -7.61 -7.01 -12.01
C ASP A 88 -6.58 -5.91 -11.78
N ALA A 89 -5.31 -6.29 -11.83
CA ALA A 89 -4.21 -5.35 -11.76
C ALA A 89 -4.26 -4.40 -12.98
N PRO A 90 -3.90 -3.12 -12.82
CA PRO A 90 -3.82 -2.21 -13.95
C PRO A 90 -2.81 -2.73 -14.98
N VAL A 91 -3.19 -2.68 -16.26
CA VAL A 91 -2.29 -3.05 -17.36
C VAL A 91 -1.32 -1.89 -17.60
N LYS A 92 -0.03 -2.20 -17.62
CA LYS A 92 1.01 -1.23 -17.99
C LYS A 92 0.79 -0.81 -19.46
N PRO A 93 0.63 0.49 -19.75
CA PRO A 93 0.55 0.98 -21.13
C PRO A 93 1.85 0.70 -21.90
N ASP A 94 1.75 0.50 -23.22
CA ASP A 94 2.91 0.21 -24.09
C ASP A 94 3.99 1.31 -24.00
N ASN A 95 3.59 2.58 -23.88
CA ASN A 95 4.49 3.73 -23.85
C ASN A 95 4.79 4.24 -22.42
N TRP A 96 4.77 3.36 -21.42
CA TRP A 96 5.08 3.74 -20.04
C TRP A 96 6.57 4.11 -19.89
N PRO A 97 6.91 5.25 -19.27
CA PRO A 97 8.29 5.69 -19.15
C PRO A 97 9.14 4.69 -18.36
N PRO A 98 10.43 4.54 -18.68
CA PRO A 98 11.34 3.74 -17.86
C PRO A 98 11.39 4.30 -16.44
N LEU A 99 11.61 3.43 -15.46
CA LEU A 99 11.83 3.86 -14.08
C LEU A 99 13.06 4.78 -14.05
N PRO A 100 13.03 5.88 -13.27
CA PRO A 100 14.24 6.65 -13.05
C PRO A 100 15.32 5.75 -12.42
N PRO A 101 16.61 6.00 -12.70
CA PRO A 101 17.68 5.27 -12.02
C PRO A 101 17.54 5.44 -10.51
N PRO A 102 17.89 4.41 -9.71
CA PRO A 102 17.87 4.53 -8.27
C PRO A 102 18.73 5.73 -7.84
N PRO A 103 18.33 6.47 -6.79
CA PRO A 103 19.17 7.55 -6.28
C PRO A 103 20.53 6.99 -5.91
N ILE A 104 21.60 7.67 -6.32
CA ILE A 104 22.94 7.41 -5.81
C ILE A 104 22.91 7.87 -4.35
N LEU A 105 22.59 6.95 -3.45
CA LEU A 105 22.79 7.17 -2.04
C LEU A 105 24.31 7.25 -1.83
N PRO A 106 24.84 8.25 -1.10
CA PRO A 106 26.23 8.20 -0.69
C PRO A 106 26.42 6.85 0.00
N ASP A 107 27.46 6.12 -0.41
CA ASP A 107 27.81 4.85 0.22
C ASP A 107 27.75 5.09 1.73
N ALA A 108 26.84 4.38 2.41
CA ALA A 108 26.84 4.35 3.85
C ALA A 108 28.23 3.87 4.20
N LYS A 109 29.10 4.77 4.67
CA LYS A 109 30.45 4.41 5.10
C LYS A 109 30.25 3.27 6.09
N SER A 110 30.65 2.08 5.65
CA SER A 110 30.88 0.95 6.52
C SER A 110 32.08 1.35 7.37
N GLU A 111 31.85 2.11 8.45
CA GLU A 111 32.78 2.16 9.57
C GLU A 111 32.68 0.83 10.31
N HIS A 112 33.14 -0.23 9.65
CA HIS A 112 33.74 -1.37 10.33
C HIS A 112 35.20 -0.99 10.53
N THR A 113 35.48 -0.30 11.63
CA THR A 113 36.82 -0.28 12.19
C THR A 113 37.11 -1.71 12.64
N ASP A 114 37.96 -2.37 11.88
CA ASP A 114 38.67 -3.58 12.26
C ASP A 114 39.48 -3.26 13.53
N ALA A 115 38.99 -3.70 14.68
CA ALA A 115 39.81 -3.82 15.87
C ALA A 115 40.66 -5.08 15.68
N GLU A 116 41.94 -4.85 15.44
CA GLU A 116 43.01 -5.83 15.23
C GLU A 116 43.01 -6.93 16.30
N HIS A 117 43.46 -8.11 15.86
CA HIS A 117 43.47 -9.40 16.54
C HIS A 117 43.96 -9.40 18.00
N GLN A 118 43.31 -10.27 18.78
CA GLN A 118 43.68 -10.80 20.09
C GLN A 118 45.11 -11.39 20.15
N PRO A 119 45.73 -11.50 21.34
CA PRO A 119 45.25 -12.36 22.44
C PRO A 119 44.81 -11.67 23.74
#